data_AF-A0A0Q9TGE6-F1
#
_entry.id   AF-A0A0Q9TGE6-F1
#
_cell.length_a   1.000
_cell.length_b   1.000
_cell.length_c   1.000
_cell.angle_alpha   90.00
_cell.angle_beta   90.00
_cell.angle_gamma   90.00
#
_symmetry.space_group_name_H-M   'P 1'
#
loop_
_entity.id
_entity.type
_entity.pdbx_description
1 polymer ?
#
loop_
_entity_poly.entity_id
_entity_poly.type
_entity_poly.pdbx_seq_one_letter_code
_entity_poly.pdbx_strand_id
1 'polypeptide(L)'
;MLRAGLSRGQAGAVILLARRAGELPATAAALREGRISLDQAAVVARHTPAAFDATVAEFAQHATVTQLQRSVTRYDFTLQPDTVDDRGRGLPGELQPEQHDPESGPV
;
A
#
# COMPACT_ATOMS: atom_id res chain seq x y z
N MET A 1 -36.85 -9.31 -1.32
CA MET A 1 -35.38 -9.40 -1.41
C MET A 1 -34.77 -8.30 -0.56
N LEU A 2 -34.11 -8.63 0.55
CA LEU A 2 -33.36 -7.65 1.34
C LEU A 2 -32.04 -7.34 0.60
N ARG A 3 -31.95 -6.15 0.01
CA ARG A 3 -30.70 -5.55 -0.45
C ARG A 3 -30.29 -4.54 0.62
N ALA A 4 -29.04 -4.53 1.04
CA ALA A 4 -28.53 -3.68 2.14
C ALA A 4 -28.54 -2.16 1.85
N GLY A 5 -29.33 -1.67 0.87
CA GLY A 5 -29.34 -0.26 0.46
C GLY A 5 -28.08 0.19 -0.31
N LEU A 6 -27.17 -0.73 -0.62
CA LEU A 6 -25.90 -0.42 -1.28
C LEU A 6 -25.99 -0.58 -2.81
N SER A 7 -25.27 0.28 -3.54
CA SER A 7 -24.96 0.02 -4.95
C SER A 7 -24.11 -1.25 -5.08
N ARG A 8 -24.10 -1.88 -6.27
CA ARG A 8 -23.24 -3.06 -6.51
C ARG A 8 -21.77 -2.77 -6.26
N GLY A 9 -21.29 -1.58 -6.63
CA GLY A 9 -19.91 -1.16 -6.41
C GLY A 9 -19.57 -1.05 -4.92
N GLN A 10 -20.44 -0.41 -4.15
CA GLN A 10 -20.26 -0.25 -2.70
C GLN A 10 -20.35 -1.60 -1.97
N ALA A 11 -21.29 -2.46 -2.33
CA ALA A 11 -21.36 -3.82 -1.81
C ALA A 11 -20.07 -4.63 -2.12
N GLY A 12 -19.53 -4.49 -3.34
CA GLY A 12 -18.27 -5.11 -3.73
C GLY A 12 -17.07 -4.60 -2.93
N ALA A 13 -17.02 -3.29 -2.64
CA ALA A 13 -15.97 -2.69 -1.83
C ALA A 13 -15.98 -3.22 -0.39
N VAL A 14 -17.17 -3.31 0.24
CA VAL A 14 -17.32 -3.88 1.58
C VAL A 14 -16.88 -5.34 1.62
N ILE A 15 -17.28 -6.16 0.63
CA ILE A 15 -16.88 -7.56 0.55
C ILE A 15 -15.37 -7.72 0.34
N LEU A 16 -14.77 -6.90 -0.54
CA LEU A 16 -13.33 -6.92 -0.76
C LEU A 16 -12.56 -6.60 0.52
N LEU A 17 -12.95 -5.53 1.23
CA LEU A 17 -12.34 -5.16 2.50
C LEU A 17 -12.49 -6.27 3.53
N ALA A 18 -13.68 -6.86 3.66
CA ALA A 18 -13.93 -7.95 4.61
C ALA A 18 -13.04 -9.17 4.32
N ARG A 19 -12.86 -9.54 3.05
CA ARG A 19 -11.97 -10.64 2.65
C ARG A 19 -10.51 -10.38 2.99
N ARG A 20 -10.06 -9.12 2.85
CA ARG A 20 -8.67 -8.72 3.11
C ARG A 20 -8.42 -8.27 4.55
N ALA A 21 -9.43 -8.22 5.42
CA ALA A 21 -9.29 -7.70 6.77
C ALA A 21 -8.22 -8.43 7.61
N GLY A 22 -7.99 -9.73 7.35
CA GLY A 22 -6.92 -10.50 7.99
C GLY A 22 -5.51 -10.19 7.47
N GLU A 23 -5.40 -9.76 6.21
CA GLU A 23 -4.13 -9.33 5.59
C GLU A 23 -3.83 -7.85 5.82
N LEU A 24 -4.87 -7.05 6.11
CA LEU A 24 -4.82 -5.61 6.30
C LEU A 24 -5.35 -5.20 7.70
N PRO A 25 -4.74 -5.72 8.79
CA PRO A 25 -5.24 -5.48 10.15
C PRO A 25 -5.21 -4.00 10.56
N ALA A 26 -4.21 -3.22 10.13
CA ALA A 26 -4.09 -1.79 10.43
C ALA A 26 -5.18 -0.98 9.72
N THR A 27 -5.45 -1.26 8.44
CA THR A 27 -6.56 -0.65 7.70
C THR A 27 -7.91 -0.98 8.35
N ALA A 28 -8.13 -2.26 8.71
CA ALA A 28 -9.38 -2.68 9.34
C ALA A 28 -9.59 -2.04 10.73
N ALA A 29 -8.51 -1.87 11.51
CA ALA A 29 -8.54 -1.17 12.78
C ALA A 29 -8.84 0.33 12.61
N ALA A 30 -8.15 1.00 11.68
CA ALA A 30 -8.38 2.42 11.41
C ALA A 30 -9.82 2.70 10.98
N LEU A 31 -10.44 1.83 10.15
CA LEU A 31 -11.85 1.96 9.81
C LEU A 31 -12.75 1.78 11.04
N ARG A 32 -12.50 0.76 11.85
CA ARG A 32 -13.30 0.46 13.05
C ARG A 32 -13.25 1.59 14.08
N GLU A 33 -12.10 2.24 14.19
CA GLU A 33 -11.87 3.38 15.08
C GLU A 33 -12.35 4.71 14.46
N GLY A 34 -12.85 4.69 13.22
CA GLY A 34 -13.33 5.89 12.53
C GLY A 34 -12.23 6.85 12.08
N ARG A 35 -10.96 6.42 12.07
CA ARG A 35 -9.80 7.22 11.64
C ARG A 35 -9.71 7.35 10.12
N ILE A 36 -10.29 6.41 9.38
CA ILE A 36 -10.43 6.46 7.92
C ILE A 36 -11.87 6.12 7.51
N SER A 37 -12.30 6.61 6.35
CA SER A 37 -13.59 6.30 5.76
C SER A 37 -13.59 4.93 5.07
N LEU A 38 -14.79 4.39 4.83
CA LEU A 38 -14.96 3.15 4.06
C LEU A 38 -14.37 3.26 2.65
N ASP A 39 -14.53 4.41 1.98
CA ASP A 39 -14.00 4.64 0.64
C ASP A 39 -12.46 4.67 0.65
N GLN A 40 -11.83 5.26 1.67
CA GLN A 40 -10.37 5.18 1.84
C GLN A 40 -9.93 3.72 2.06
N ALA A 41 -10.57 3.00 2.99
CA ALA A 41 -10.27 1.60 3.25
C ALA A 41 -10.44 0.71 2.00
N ALA A 42 -11.42 1.00 1.15
CA ALA A 42 -11.63 0.30 -0.12
C ALA A 42 -10.49 0.54 -1.13
N VAL A 43 -9.92 1.75 -1.17
CA VAL A 43 -8.73 2.06 -1.99
C VAL A 43 -7.54 1.23 -1.52
N VAL A 44 -7.27 1.23 -0.21
CA VAL A 44 -6.17 0.44 0.38
C VAL A 44 -6.37 -1.05 0.10
N ALA A 45 -7.57 -1.57 0.35
CA ALA A 45 -7.91 -2.97 0.08
C ALA A 45 -7.78 -3.37 -1.40
N ARG A 46 -7.87 -2.43 -2.34
CA ARG A 46 -7.72 -2.74 -3.78
C ARG A 46 -6.28 -2.71 -4.24
N HIS A 47 -5.44 -1.85 -3.67
CA HIS A 47 -4.16 -1.49 -4.29
C HIS A 47 -2.93 -1.73 -3.41
N THR A 48 -3.11 -1.98 -2.11
CA THR A 48 -1.99 -2.12 -1.17
C THR A 48 -1.66 -3.58 -0.90
N PRO A 49 -0.39 -4.01 -1.11
CA PRO A 49 0.08 -5.31 -0.64
C PRO A 49 0.11 -5.39 0.89
N ALA A 50 -0.08 -6.58 1.45
CA ALA A 50 -0.17 -6.78 2.90
C ALA A 50 1.05 -6.22 3.68
N ALA A 51 2.25 -6.34 3.11
CA ALA A 51 3.48 -5.84 3.72
C ALA A 51 3.49 -4.31 3.96
N PHE A 52 2.64 -3.56 3.26
CA PHE A 52 2.57 -2.10 3.34
C PHE A 52 1.30 -1.60 4.04
N ASP A 53 0.52 -2.49 4.65
CA ASP A 53 -0.76 -2.15 5.29
C ASP A 53 -0.61 -1.02 6.31
N ALA A 54 0.31 -1.16 7.27
CA ALA A 54 0.52 -0.17 8.32
C ALA A 54 0.86 1.22 7.74
N THR A 55 1.83 1.27 6.83
CA THR A 55 2.31 2.52 6.21
C THR A 55 1.20 3.21 5.41
N VAL A 56 0.45 2.45 4.61
CA VAL A 56 -0.62 3.06 3.79
C VAL A 56 -1.84 3.43 4.65
N ALA A 57 -2.15 2.67 5.70
CA ALA A 57 -3.21 3.00 6.65
C ALA A 57 -2.89 4.27 7.46
N GLU A 58 -1.62 4.51 7.79
CA GLU A 58 -1.16 5.77 8.36
C GLU A 58 -1.34 6.93 7.36
N PHE A 59 -0.82 6.77 6.15
CA PHE A 59 -0.96 7.79 5.09
C PHE A 59 -2.44 8.13 4.80
N ALA A 60 -3.33 7.13 4.79
CA ALA A 60 -4.75 7.31 4.52
C ALA A 60 -5.44 8.26 5.51
N GLN A 61 -4.98 8.35 6.77
CA GLN A 61 -5.54 9.27 7.77
C GLN A 61 -5.31 10.75 7.40
N HIS A 62 -4.31 11.03 6.57
CA HIS A 62 -3.89 12.38 6.20
C HIS A 62 -4.20 12.72 4.74
N ALA A 63 -4.81 11.80 3.99
CA ALA A 63 -5.09 11.98 2.57
C ALA A 63 -6.59 11.90 2.29
N THR A 64 -7.13 12.84 1.51
CA THR A 64 -8.47 12.66 0.92
C THR A 64 -8.53 11.37 0.09
N VAL A 65 -9.73 10.83 -0.15
CA VAL A 65 -9.93 9.64 -1.01
C VAL A 65 -9.24 9.82 -2.35
N THR A 66 -9.38 10.99 -2.99
CA THR A 66 -8.76 11.29 -4.28
C THR A 66 -7.24 11.32 -4.23
N GLN A 67 -6.65 11.88 -3.18
CA GLN A 67 -5.19 11.88 -2.99
C GLN A 67 -4.67 10.47 -2.76
N LEU A 68 -5.32 9.72 -1.86
CA LEU A 68 -4.97 8.33 -1.57
C LEU A 68 -5.03 7.48 -2.84
N GLN A 69 -6.13 7.56 -3.59
CA GLN A 69 -6.30 6.82 -4.84
C GLN A 69 -5.20 7.15 -5.85
N ARG A 70 -4.89 8.44 -6.06
CA ARG A 70 -3.86 8.87 -7.01
C ARG A 70 -2.48 8.36 -6.61
N SER A 71 -2.13 8.45 -5.33
CA SER A 71 -0.82 8.04 -4.82
C SER A 71 -0.66 6.52 -4.84
N VAL A 72 -1.56 5.79 -4.18
CA VAL A 72 -1.44 4.34 -3.99
C VAL A 72 -1.53 3.57 -5.32
N THR A 73 -2.35 4.03 -6.27
CA THR A 73 -2.48 3.35 -7.57
C THR A 73 -1.22 3.48 -8.45
N ARG A 74 -0.40 4.51 -8.22
CA ARG A 74 0.79 4.80 -9.03
C ARG A 74 2.09 4.42 -8.33
N TYR A 75 2.02 4.12 -7.04
CA TYR A 75 3.19 3.76 -6.25
C TYR A 75 3.64 2.34 -6.62
N ASP A 76 4.93 2.20 -6.93
CA ASP A 76 5.55 0.90 -7.13
C ASP A 76 6.02 0.36 -5.77
N PHE A 77 5.26 -0.60 -5.24
CA PHE A 77 5.52 -1.26 -3.96
C PHE A 77 6.74 -2.19 -3.96
N THR A 78 7.44 -2.33 -5.09
CA THR A 78 8.67 -3.14 -5.18
C THR A 78 9.93 -2.30 -5.03
N LEU A 79 9.81 -0.97 -5.01
CA LEU A 79 10.94 -0.07 -4.82
C LEU A 79 11.57 -0.30 -3.44
N GLN A 80 12.87 -0.62 -3.43
CA GLN A 80 13.64 -0.68 -2.20
C GLN A 80 13.92 0.75 -1.70
N PRO A 81 13.79 1.00 -0.39
CA PRO A 81 14.10 2.31 0.18
C PRO A 81 15.61 2.49 0.16
N ASP A 82 16.13 3.20 -0.85
CA ASP A 82 17.42 3.92 -0.85
C ASP A 82 17.59 4.74 -2.15
N THR A 83 16.48 5.23 -2.72
CA THR A 83 16.50 5.94 -4.01
C THR A 83 15.96 7.35 -3.92
N VAL A 84 15.53 7.86 -2.77
CA VAL A 84 15.03 9.25 -2.63
C VAL A 84 15.38 9.89 -1.28
N ASP A 85 15.73 11.18 -1.29
CA ASP A 85 15.96 11.99 -0.09
C ASP A 85 14.64 12.43 0.59
N ASP A 86 14.71 13.05 1.78
CA ASP A 86 13.55 13.59 2.51
C ASP A 86 12.73 14.64 1.73
N ARG A 87 13.27 15.14 0.61
CA ARG A 87 12.61 16.10 -0.28
C ARG A 87 12.04 15.44 -1.54
N GLY A 88 12.09 14.11 -1.63
CA GLY A 88 11.58 13.33 -2.76
C GLY A 88 12.44 13.41 -4.01
N ARG A 89 13.71 13.82 -3.92
CA ARG A 89 14.65 13.77 -5.04
C ARG A 89 15.35 12.43 -5.10
N GLY A 90 15.49 11.90 -6.31
CA GLY A 90 16.24 10.67 -6.58
C GLY A 90 17.67 10.74 -6.03
N LEU A 91 18.03 9.86 -5.08
CA LEU A 91 19.41 9.60 -4.69
C LEU A 91 20.08 8.75 -5.78
N PRO A 92 21.36 8.97 -6.12
CA PRO A 92 22.08 8.09 -7.03
C PRO A 92 22.11 6.69 -6.42
N GLY A 93 21.47 5.72 -7.06
CA GLY A 93 21.48 4.34 -6.58
C GLY A 93 22.91 3.82 -6.50
N GLU A 94 23.28 3.21 -5.38
CA GLU A 94 24.49 2.40 -5.31
C GLU A 94 24.30 1.24 -6.30
N LEU A 95 25.08 1.25 -7.39
CA LEU A 95 25.32 0.05 -8.18
C LEU A 95 25.81 -1.00 -7.18
N GLN A 96 24.98 -2.01 -6.88
CA GLN A 96 25.44 -3.17 -6.14
C GLN A 96 26.68 -3.67 -6.88
N PRO A 97 27.87 -3.66 -6.26
CA PRO A 97 29.05 -4.19 -6.91
C PRO A 97 28.76 -5.67 -7.16
N GLU A 98 28.75 -6.04 -8.45
CA GLU A 98 28.79 -7.40 -8.94
C GLU A 98 29.64 -8.24 -7.98
N GLN A 99 29.03 -9.27 -7.40
CA GLN A 99 29.69 -10.17 -6.45
C GLN A 99 30.96 -10.71 -7.10
N HIS A 100 32.12 -10.23 -6.63
CA HIS A 100 33.41 -10.80 -7.03
C HIS A 100 33.53 -12.17 -6.36
N ASP A 101 33.31 -13.22 -7.15
CA ASP A 101 33.57 -14.60 -6.76
C ASP A 101 35.08 -14.79 -6.55
N PRO A 102 35.57 -15.07 -5.33
CA PRO A 102 37.00 -15.06 -5.02
C PRO A 102 37.69 -16.39 -5.34
N GLU A 103 37.19 -17.17 -6.30
CA GLU A 103 37.74 -18.48 -6.66
C GLU A 103 38.17 -18.58 -8.13
N SER A 104 39.16 -17.77 -8.50
CA SER A 104 40.04 -18.08 -9.62
C SER A 104 41.42 -17.50 -9.36
N GLY A 105 42.22 -18.27 -8.62
CA GLY A 105 43.68 -18.08 -8.56
C GLY A 105 44.33 -18.35 -9.92
N PRO A 106 45.58 -17.91 -10.13
CA PRO A 106 46.21 -17.97 -11.45
C PRO A 106 46.63 -19.40 -11.78
N VAL A 107 46.41 -19.81 -13.02
CA VAL A 107 47.11 -20.92 -13.69
C VAL A 107 48.05 -20.34 -14.74
#